data_AF-A0A6A9T2H7-F1
#
_entry.id   AF-A0A6A9T2H7-F1
#
_cell.length_a   1.000
_cell.length_b   1.000
_cell.length_c   1.000
_cell.angle_alpha   90.00
_cell.angle_beta   90.00
_cell.angle_gamma   90.00
#
_symmetry.space_group_name_H-M   'P 1'
#
loop_
_entity.id
_entity.type
_entity.pdbx_description
1 polymer ?
#
loop_
_entity_poly.entity_id
_entity_poly.type
_entity_poly.pdbx_seq_one_letter_code
_entity_poly.pdbx_strand_id
1 'polypeptide(L)'
;MCMATEQRQRQVQFGQTVYDADGEELGRVRAFDDSGFYVSSAKGVSTMTQAESKAGEKTLMWRCWECGEMGSIDDIPETCPSCGAESEEIYYWQED
;
A
#
# COMPACT_ATOMS: atom_id res chain seq x y z
N MET A 1 25.10 8.16 43.64
CA MET A 1 23.66 7.85 43.51
C MET A 1 23.29 8.07 42.04
N CYS A 2 23.17 7.00 41.26
CA CYS A 2 22.70 7.08 39.87
C CYS A 2 21.20 6.78 39.88
N MET A 3 20.37 7.76 39.54
CA MET A 3 18.93 7.61 39.40
C MET A 3 18.68 6.86 38.09
N ALA A 4 18.17 5.63 38.16
CA ALA A 4 17.68 4.92 36.99
C ALA A 4 16.44 5.65 36.47
N THR A 5 16.49 6.14 35.24
CA THR A 5 15.34 6.71 34.55
C THR A 5 14.31 5.61 34.32
N GLU A 6 13.28 5.55 35.16
CA GLU A 6 12.11 4.69 34.96
C GLU A 6 11.41 5.12 33.66
N GLN A 7 11.69 4.41 32.57
CA GLN A 7 10.93 4.56 31.34
C GLN A 7 9.54 3.97 31.57
N ARG A 8 8.57 4.85 31.88
CA ARG A 8 7.15 4.49 31.94
C ARG A 8 6.77 3.95 30.56
N GLN A 9 6.67 2.63 30.45
CA GLN A 9 6.30 1.96 29.21
C GLN A 9 4.91 2.46 28.78
N ARG A 10 4.88 3.24 27.70
CA ARG A 10 3.63 3.71 27.11
C ARG A 10 3.05 2.54 26.34
N GLN A 11 2.00 1.93 26.88
CA GLN A 11 1.29 0.84 26.22
C GLN A 11 0.27 1.41 25.23
N VAL A 12 0.22 0.83 24.03
CA VAL A 12 -0.74 1.17 22.98
C VAL A 12 -1.59 -0.07 22.71
N GLN A 13 -2.91 0.09 22.65
CA GLN A 13 -3.86 -1.01 22.47
C GLN A 13 -4.52 -1.00 21.10
N PHE A 14 -4.97 -2.16 20.64
CA PHE A 14 -5.75 -2.27 19.41
C PHE A 14 -7.04 -1.43 19.55
N GLY A 15 -7.35 -0.63 18.53
CA GLY A 15 -8.52 0.25 18.52
C GLY A 15 -8.34 1.56 19.31
N GLN A 16 -7.18 1.79 19.95
CA GLN A 16 -6.88 3.04 20.64
C GLN A 16 -6.87 4.21 19.64
N THR A 17 -7.50 5.32 20.01
CA THR A 17 -7.48 6.56 19.20
C THR A 17 -6.15 7.28 19.35
N VAL A 18 -5.61 7.75 18.23
CA VAL A 18 -4.36 8.49 18.14
C VAL A 18 -4.67 9.93 17.75
N TYR A 19 -4.02 10.86 18.41
CA TYR A 19 -4.18 12.30 18.21
C TYR A 19 -2.84 12.92 17.85
N ASP A 20 -2.86 14.04 17.14
CA ASP A 20 -1.68 14.87 16.91
C ASP A 20 -1.38 15.79 18.11
N ALA A 21 -0.42 16.69 17.94
CA ALA A 21 -0.03 17.64 18.98
C ALA A 21 -1.08 18.75 19.23
N ASP A 22 -1.92 19.03 18.23
CA ASP A 22 -2.99 20.02 18.26
C ASP A 22 -4.29 19.43 18.84
N GLY A 23 -4.34 18.10 19.01
CA GLY A 23 -5.49 17.36 19.54
C GLY A 23 -6.46 16.89 18.46
N GLU A 24 -6.07 16.95 17.19
CA GLU A 24 -6.86 16.42 16.08
C GLU A 24 -6.77 14.89 16.06
N GLU A 25 -7.91 14.22 15.82
CA GLU A 25 -7.95 12.75 15.72
C GLU A 25 -7.28 12.30 14.42
N LEU A 26 -6.13 11.67 14.54
CA LEU A 26 -5.41 11.05 13.43
C LEU A 26 -6.09 9.75 12.98
N GLY A 27 -6.60 8.96 13.93
CA GLY A 27 -7.31 7.72 13.63
C GLY A 27 -7.24 6.67 14.75
N ARG A 28 -7.44 5.40 14.41
CA ARG A 28 -7.38 4.27 15.38
C ARG A 28 -6.34 3.23 15.02
N VAL A 29 -5.69 2.67 16.05
CA VAL A 29 -4.68 1.61 15.90
C VAL A 29 -5.34 0.31 15.41
N ARG A 30 -4.79 -0.27 14.35
CA ARG A 30 -5.36 -1.44 13.65
C ARG A 30 -4.41 -2.62 13.53
N ALA A 31 -3.12 -2.45 13.82
CA ALA A 31 -2.15 -3.52 13.81
C ALA A 31 -0.90 -3.14 14.62
N PHE A 32 -0.14 -4.17 14.99
CA PHE A 32 1.17 -4.08 15.62
C PHE A 32 2.12 -5.05 14.91
N ASP A 33 3.39 -4.68 14.81
CA ASP A 33 4.46 -5.55 14.35
C ASP A 33 5.76 -5.28 15.13
N ASP A 34 6.84 -5.95 14.74
CA ASP A 34 8.16 -5.79 15.38
C ASP A 34 8.76 -4.39 15.19
N SER A 35 8.23 -3.58 14.27
CA SER A 35 8.66 -2.21 13.97
C SER A 35 7.77 -1.13 14.61
N GLY A 36 6.53 -1.44 15.03
CA GLY A 36 5.65 -0.49 15.69
C GLY A 36 4.16 -0.81 15.59
N PHE A 37 3.34 0.22 15.29
CA PHE A 37 1.88 0.11 15.18
C PHE A 37 1.34 0.94 14.01
N TYR A 38 0.23 0.48 13.44
CA TYR A 38 -0.41 1.09 12.27
C TYR A 38 -1.73 1.74 12.66
N VAL A 39 -1.96 2.96 12.16
CA VAL A 39 -3.18 3.75 12.39
C VAL A 39 -3.92 3.94 11.07
N SER A 40 -5.22 3.65 11.04
CA SER A 40 -6.05 3.98 9.88
C SER A 40 -6.60 5.40 10.03
N SER A 41 -6.36 6.26 9.04
CA SER A 41 -6.72 7.67 9.05
C SER A 41 -8.23 7.88 9.24
N ALA A 42 -8.62 8.79 10.11
CA ALA A 42 -9.99 9.28 10.21
C ALA A 42 -10.35 10.17 9.01
N LYS A 43 -11.66 10.30 8.69
CA LYS A 43 -12.14 11.19 7.62
C LYS A 43 -11.73 12.64 7.95
N GLY A 44 -10.85 13.24 7.14
CA GLY A 44 -10.39 14.62 7.32
C GLY A 44 -8.87 14.74 7.52
N VAL A 45 -8.18 13.65 7.86
CA VAL A 45 -6.72 13.62 7.98
C VAL A 45 -6.10 13.39 6.61
N SER A 46 -5.48 14.44 6.08
CA SER A 46 -4.65 14.35 4.88
C SER A 46 -3.22 14.03 5.29
N THR A 47 -2.83 12.75 5.25
CA THR A 47 -1.43 12.37 5.47
C THR A 47 -0.59 12.86 4.30
N MET A 48 0.05 14.02 4.44
CA MET A 48 1.13 14.44 3.55
C MET A 48 2.43 13.75 3.94
N THR A 49 2.51 12.43 3.77
CA THR A 49 3.80 11.76 3.66
C THR A 49 3.69 10.65 2.62
N GLN A 50 4.27 10.98 1.48
CA GLN A 50 4.79 10.13 0.45
C GLN A 50 5.53 8.93 1.08
N ALA A 51 4.78 7.87 1.27
CA ALA A 51 5.21 6.49 1.25
C ALA A 51 3.92 5.74 0.87
N GLU A 52 3.44 5.82 -0.37
CA GLU A 52 4.14 5.16 -1.48
C GLU A 52 5.17 4.20 -0.89
N SER A 53 4.66 3.13 -0.26
CA SER A 53 5.41 1.89 -0.31
C SER A 53 5.95 1.86 -1.73
N LYS A 54 7.27 1.86 -1.89
CA LYS A 54 7.85 1.31 -3.10
C LYS A 54 7.51 -0.20 -3.12
N ALA A 55 6.23 -0.56 -3.14
CA ALA A 55 5.77 -1.45 -4.18
C ALA A 55 6.32 -0.78 -5.42
N GLY A 56 7.31 -1.41 -6.05
CA GLY A 56 8.04 -0.80 -7.15
C GLY A 56 7.08 -0.12 -8.11
N GLU A 57 7.59 0.78 -8.92
CA GLU A 57 6.88 1.27 -10.10
C GLU A 57 6.66 0.09 -11.05
N LYS A 58 5.88 -0.90 -10.62
CA LYS A 58 5.40 -2.03 -11.37
C LYS A 58 4.31 -1.40 -12.20
N THR A 59 4.76 -0.80 -13.29
CA THR A 59 3.87 -0.41 -14.37
C THR A 59 3.16 -1.70 -14.73
N LEU A 60 1.92 -1.84 -14.27
CA LEU A 60 1.14 -3.04 -14.50
C LEU A 60 0.97 -3.14 -16.01
N MET A 61 1.48 -4.21 -16.60
CA MET A 61 1.38 -4.46 -18.05
C MET A 61 0.46 -5.65 -18.25
N TRP A 62 -0.25 -5.67 -19.37
CA TRP A 62 -0.80 -6.93 -19.88
C TRP A 62 0.24 -7.60 -20.76
N ARG A 63 0.14 -8.92 -20.85
CA ARG A 63 0.92 -9.73 -21.78
C ARG A 63 0.03 -10.77 -22.45
N CYS A 64 0.21 -10.93 -23.76
CA CYS A 64 -0.42 -12.00 -24.51
C CYS A 64 0.36 -13.32 -24.31
N TRP A 65 -0.36 -14.40 -23.98
CA TRP A 65 0.20 -15.74 -23.83
C TRP A 65 0.68 -16.32 -25.16
N GLU A 66 -0.11 -16.13 -26.23
CA GLU A 66 0.15 -16.73 -27.54
C GLU A 66 1.35 -16.13 -28.26
N CYS A 67 1.52 -14.80 -28.23
CA CYS A 67 2.59 -14.12 -28.98
C CYS A 67 3.58 -13.32 -28.12
N GLY A 68 3.29 -13.12 -26.83
CA GLY A 68 4.16 -12.36 -25.94
C GLY A 68 4.07 -10.84 -26.08
N GLU A 69 3.12 -10.30 -26.85
CA GLU A 69 2.87 -8.85 -26.95
C GLU A 69 2.57 -8.27 -25.57
N MET A 70 3.03 -7.05 -25.30
CA MET A 70 2.84 -6.38 -24.01
C MET A 70 2.33 -4.96 -24.20
N GLY A 71 1.49 -4.49 -23.28
CA GLY A 71 0.94 -3.13 -23.31
C GLY A 71 0.47 -2.65 -21.95
N SER A 72 -0.01 -1.40 -21.91
CA SER A 72 -0.47 -0.79 -20.66
C SER A 72 -1.73 -1.46 -20.12
N ILE A 73 -1.77 -1.81 -18.82
CA ILE A 73 -2.98 -2.38 -18.20
C ILE A 73 -4.18 -1.42 -18.23
N ASP A 74 -3.95 -0.11 -18.39
CA ASP A 74 -5.03 0.88 -18.44
C ASP A 74 -5.91 0.72 -19.69
N ASP A 75 -5.38 0.06 -20.73
CA ASP A 75 -6.06 -0.15 -22.01
C ASP A 75 -5.81 -1.58 -22.51
N ILE A 76 -6.42 -2.57 -21.84
CA ILE A 76 -6.39 -3.97 -22.28
C ILE A 76 -7.37 -4.15 -23.44
N PRO A 77 -6.91 -4.56 -24.63
CA PRO A 77 -7.80 -4.80 -25.75
C PRO A 77 -8.57 -6.13 -25.58
N GLU A 78 -9.79 -6.21 -26.14
CA GLU A 78 -10.57 -7.47 -26.17
C GLU A 78 -9.93 -8.56 -27.06
N THR A 79 -8.95 -8.17 -27.88
CA THR A 79 -8.23 -9.05 -28.81
C THR A 79 -6.81 -8.54 -28.98
N CYS A 80 -5.83 -9.44 -29.00
CA CYS A 80 -4.43 -9.08 -29.12
C CYS A 80 -4.17 -8.38 -30.46
N PRO A 81 -3.64 -7.15 -30.49
CA PRO A 81 -3.40 -6.40 -31.72
C PRO A 81 -2.30 -7.00 -32.61
N SER A 82 -1.46 -7.87 -32.04
CA SER A 82 -0.29 -8.47 -32.70
C SER A 82 -0.64 -9.79 -33.39
N CYS A 83 -1.45 -10.65 -32.74
CA CYS A 83 -1.77 -12.00 -33.24
C CYS A 83 -3.26 -12.31 -33.40
N GLY A 84 -4.16 -11.46 -32.89
CA GLY A 84 -5.60 -11.70 -32.96
C GLY A 84 -6.15 -12.66 -31.90
N ALA A 85 -5.36 -13.06 -30.89
CA ALA A 85 -5.82 -13.90 -29.80
C ALA A 85 -6.93 -13.22 -28.97
N GLU A 86 -7.90 -13.99 -28.50
CA GLU A 86 -9.00 -13.51 -27.66
C GLU A 86 -8.53 -13.04 -26.27
N SER A 87 -9.34 -12.22 -25.61
CA SER A 87 -9.00 -11.63 -24.30
C SER A 87 -8.62 -12.66 -23.22
N GLU A 88 -9.08 -13.91 -23.32
CA GLU A 88 -8.72 -14.99 -22.38
C GLU A 88 -7.23 -15.34 -22.44
N GLU A 89 -6.59 -15.11 -23.59
CA GLU A 89 -5.16 -15.32 -23.81
C GLU A 89 -4.32 -14.07 -23.43
N ILE A 90 -4.96 -13.02 -22.89
CA ILE A 90 -4.30 -11.78 -22.44
C ILE A 90 -4.41 -11.67 -20.92
N TYR A 91 -3.28 -11.72 -20.22
CA TYR A 91 -3.24 -11.73 -18.76
C TYR A 91 -2.44 -10.55 -18.19
N TYR A 92 -2.75 -10.17 -16.94
CA TYR A 92 -1.99 -9.13 -16.24
C TYR A 92 -0.67 -9.71 -15.73
N TRP A 93 0.41 -8.95 -15.89
CA TRP A 93 1.74 -9.32 -15.42
C TRP A 93 2.41 -8.14 -14.73
N GLN A 94 3.12 -8.46 -13.66
CA GLN A 94 3.98 -7.52 -12.94
C GLN A 94 5.42 -7.86 -13.31
N GLU A 95 6.17 -6.93 -13.90
CA GLU A 95 7.63 -7.08 -13.95
C GLU A 95 8.16 -7.27 -12.52
N ASP A 96 9.06 -8.23 -12.36
CA ASP A 96 9.71 -8.60 -11.08
C ASP A 96 10.86 -7.64 -10.77
#